data_AF-A0A948CH09-F1
#
_entry.id   AF-A0A948CH09-F1
#
_cell.length_a   1.000
_cell.length_b   1.000
_cell.length_c   1.000
_cell.angle_alpha   90.00
_cell.angle_beta   90.00
_cell.angle_gamma   90.00
#
_symmetry.space_group_name_H-M   'P 1'
#
loop_
_entity.id
_entity.type
_entity.pdbx_description
1 polymer ?
#
loop_
_entity_poly.entity_id
_entity_poly.type
_entity_poly.pdbx_seq_one_letter_code
_entity_poly.pdbx_strand_id
1 'polypeptide(L)'
;LAERMEETGAAGDLRTFLEHDVAFHRLLLRTSGNAMFAGLCDVVEEVLRGRTDHHLMPPEPKPEARDLHTEVAVAVAGGDAATARAAMSALCLEVVVGIAELSDDSPGAGRSG
;
A
#
# COMPACT_ATOMS: atom_id res chain seq x y z
N LEU A 1 3.99 -7.75 -11.82
CA LEU A 1 2.98 -7.33 -10.83
C LEU A 1 3.05 -5.82 -10.62
N ALA A 2 4.20 -5.26 -10.23
CA ALA A 2 4.36 -3.80 -10.14
C ALA A 2 3.98 -3.04 -11.43
N GLU A 3 4.37 -3.53 -12.61
CA GLU A 3 3.92 -2.93 -13.89
C GLU A 3 2.39 -2.89 -14.03
N ARG A 4 1.69 -3.96 -13.64
CA ARG A 4 0.22 -3.99 -13.66
C ARG A 4 -0.39 -3.04 -12.63
N MET A 5 0.26 -2.87 -11.49
CA MET A 5 -0.15 -1.88 -10.49
C MET A 5 0.02 -0.46 -11.04
N GLU A 6 1.12 -0.17 -11.74
CA GLU A 6 1.29 1.12 -12.41
C GLU A 6 0.21 1.35 -13.47
N GLU A 7 -0.02 0.39 -14.36
CA GLU A 7 -1.04 0.48 -15.41
C GLU A 7 -2.44 0.72 -14.86
N THR A 8 -2.87 -0.08 -13.89
CA THR A 8 -4.23 0.01 -13.32
C THR A 8 -4.39 1.24 -12.42
N GLY A 9 -3.35 1.62 -11.69
CA GLY A 9 -3.33 2.83 -10.88
C GLY A 9 -3.33 4.10 -11.71
N ALA A 10 -2.57 4.15 -12.81
CA ALA A 10 -2.58 5.25 -13.78
C ALA A 10 -3.96 5.45 -14.43
N ALA A 11 -4.69 4.36 -14.61
CA ALA A 11 -6.04 4.37 -15.15
C ALA A 11 -7.12 4.74 -14.12
N GLY A 12 -6.76 4.95 -12.84
CA GLY A 12 -7.71 5.20 -11.76
C GLY A 12 -8.57 3.97 -11.38
N ASP A 13 -8.21 2.76 -11.84
CA ASP A 13 -8.94 1.54 -11.50
C ASP A 13 -8.49 1.01 -10.13
N LEU A 14 -8.98 1.65 -9.07
CA LEU A 14 -8.63 1.35 -7.69
C LEU A 14 -8.91 -0.12 -7.31
N ARG A 15 -10.00 -0.70 -7.83
CA ARG A 15 -10.37 -2.08 -7.52
C ARG A 15 -9.39 -3.08 -8.13
N THR A 16 -9.05 -2.93 -9.40
CA THR A 16 -8.08 -3.84 -10.04
C THR A 16 -6.68 -3.60 -9.49
N PHE A 17 -6.33 -2.35 -9.18
CA PHE A 17 -5.10 -2.01 -8.48
C PHE A 17 -4.98 -2.77 -7.14
N LEU A 18 -6.04 -2.76 -6.32
CA LEU A 18 -6.05 -3.45 -5.02
C LEU A 18 -5.78 -4.95 -5.15
N GLU A 19 -6.35 -5.63 -6.16
CA GLU A 19 -6.08 -7.05 -6.37
C GLU A 19 -4.60 -7.31 -6.74
N HIS A 20 -3.99 -6.40 -7.50
CA HIS A 20 -2.57 -6.48 -7.84
C HIS A 20 -1.67 -6.17 -6.64
N ASP A 21 -2.05 -5.20 -5.81
CA ASP A 21 -1.38 -4.82 -4.57
C ASP A 21 -1.36 -5.98 -3.56
N VAL A 22 -2.54 -6.57 -3.30
CA VAL A 22 -2.67 -7.77 -2.47
C VAL A 22 -1.80 -8.90 -3.00
N ALA A 23 -1.84 -9.17 -4.31
CA ALA A 23 -1.03 -10.23 -4.92
C ALA A 23 0.47 -9.96 -4.79
N PHE A 24 0.91 -8.71 -4.89
CA PHE A 24 2.30 -8.29 -4.76
C PHE A 24 2.82 -8.52 -3.34
N HIS A 25 2.11 -8.03 -2.32
CA HIS A 25 2.48 -8.24 -0.92
C HIS A 25 2.50 -9.73 -0.53
N ARG A 26 1.48 -10.47 -0.97
CA ARG A 26 1.40 -11.92 -0.80
C ARG A 26 2.60 -12.65 -1.40
N LEU A 27 3.06 -12.23 -2.58
CA LEU A 27 4.24 -12.80 -3.22
C LEU A 27 5.48 -12.58 -2.35
N LEU A 28 5.76 -11.33 -1.98
CA LEU A 28 6.94 -10.96 -1.17
C LEU A 28 7.00 -11.74 0.15
N LEU A 29 5.87 -11.84 0.86
CA LEU A 29 5.81 -12.54 2.14
C LEU A 29 6.08 -14.03 2.00
N ARG A 30 5.46 -14.69 1.01
CA ARG A 30 5.66 -16.12 0.76
C ARG A 30 7.08 -16.44 0.29
N THR A 31 7.70 -15.56 -0.49
CA THR A 31 9.05 -15.78 -1.03
C THR A 31 10.15 -15.27 -0.12
N SER A 32 9.81 -14.69 1.04
CA SER A 32 10.78 -14.17 2.01
C SER A 32 11.70 -15.23 2.63
N GLY A 33 11.37 -16.52 2.49
CA GLY A 33 12.06 -17.63 3.17
C GLY A 33 11.71 -17.75 4.65
N ASN A 34 10.84 -16.88 5.19
CA ASN A 34 10.40 -16.89 6.58
C ASN A 34 8.95 -17.38 6.68
N ALA A 35 8.74 -18.58 7.23
CA ALA A 35 7.42 -19.17 7.39
C ALA A 35 6.47 -18.33 8.25
N MET A 36 6.99 -17.57 9.23
CA MET A 36 6.17 -16.67 10.03
C MET A 36 5.64 -15.51 9.20
N PHE A 37 6.44 -14.96 8.27
CA PHE A 37 5.99 -13.90 7.36
C PHE A 37 4.98 -14.40 6.35
N ALA A 38 5.15 -15.62 5.83
CA ALA A 38 4.14 -16.24 4.97
C ALA A 38 2.76 -16.33 5.67
N GLY A 39 2.74 -16.60 6.98
CA GLY A 39 1.51 -16.62 7.79
C GLY A 39 0.82 -15.26 7.95
N LEU A 40 1.47 -14.15 7.62
CA LEU A 40 0.89 -12.80 7.68
C LEU A 40 0.15 -12.38 6.40
N CYS A 41 0.13 -13.23 5.36
CA CYS A 41 -0.51 -12.90 4.08
C CYS A 41 -1.97 -12.46 4.24
N ASP A 42 -2.75 -13.20 5.02
CA ASP A 42 -4.17 -12.93 5.19
C ASP A 42 -4.38 -11.64 5.99
N VAL A 43 -3.57 -11.41 7.03
CA VAL A 43 -3.64 -10.16 7.83
C VAL A 43 -3.33 -8.93 6.99
N VAL A 44 -2.29 -8.99 6.15
CA VAL A 44 -1.92 -7.87 5.26
C VAL A 44 -3.02 -7.61 4.24
N GLU A 45 -3.60 -8.66 3.65
CA GLU A 45 -4.73 -8.50 2.73
C GLU A 45 -5.93 -7.82 3.38
N GLU A 46 -6.34 -8.25 4.58
CA GLU A 46 -7.46 -7.63 5.29
C GLU A 46 -7.21 -6.14 5.58
N VAL A 47 -5.98 -5.76 5.91
CA VAL A 47 -5.62 -4.35 6.11
C VAL A 47 -5.72 -3.55 4.80
N LEU A 48 -5.23 -4.08 3.68
CA LEU A 48 -5.31 -3.41 2.39
C LEU A 48 -6.77 -3.22 1.95
N ARG A 49 -7.56 -4.30 2.01
CA ARG A 49 -8.99 -4.28 1.64
C ARG A 49 -9.79 -3.35 2.55
N GLY A 50 -9.62 -3.49 3.86
CA GLY A 50 -10.32 -2.66 4.84
C GLY A 50 -10.07 -1.17 4.64
N ARG A 51 -8.83 -0.78 4.31
CA ARG A 51 -8.52 0.63 4.02
C ARG A 51 -9.22 1.15 2.75
N THR A 52 -9.31 0.33 1.71
CA THR A 52 -10.05 0.70 0.49
C THR A 52 -11.55 0.79 0.76
N ASP A 53 -12.13 -0.21 1.42
CA ASP A 53 -13.57 -0.31 1.67
C ASP A 53 -14.08 0.75 2.65
N HIS A 54 -13.24 1.16 3.61
CA HIS A 54 -13.56 2.23 4.56
C HIS A 54 -13.17 3.63 4.07
N HIS A 55 -12.79 3.78 2.79
CA HIS A 55 -12.39 5.07 2.21
C HIS A 55 -11.24 5.76 2.97
N LEU A 56 -10.34 4.96 3.56
CA LEU A 56 -9.11 5.41 4.22
C LEU A 56 -7.94 5.57 3.24
N MET A 57 -8.24 5.45 1.95
CA MET A 57 -7.35 5.72 0.84
C MET A 57 -7.97 6.80 -0.06
N PRO A 58 -7.15 7.62 -0.73
CA PRO A 58 -7.65 8.47 -1.80
C PRO A 58 -8.40 7.64 -2.85
N PRO A 59 -9.33 8.25 -3.61
CA PRO A 59 -10.12 7.55 -4.63
C PRO A 59 -9.27 6.97 -5.77
N GLU A 60 -8.04 7.47 -5.93
CA GLU A 60 -7.07 7.00 -6.93
C GLU A 60 -5.73 6.69 -6.23
N PRO A 61 -5.02 5.61 -6.63
CA PRO A 61 -3.69 5.32 -6.12
C PRO A 61 -2.71 6.45 -6.41
N LYS A 62 -2.01 6.94 -5.39
CA LYS A 62 -1.07 8.05 -5.54
C LYS A 62 0.11 7.68 -6.46
N PRO A 63 0.58 8.60 -7.32
CA PRO A 63 1.78 8.40 -8.13
C PRO A 63 2.98 7.88 -7.35
N GLU A 64 3.25 8.48 -6.19
CA GLU A 64 4.38 8.14 -5.34
C GLU A 64 4.28 6.70 -4.81
N ALA A 65 3.07 6.24 -4.47
CA ALA A 65 2.84 4.87 -4.02
C ALA A 65 3.12 3.86 -5.15
N ARG A 66 2.74 4.18 -6.39
CA ARG A 66 2.94 3.30 -7.55
C ARG A 66 4.43 3.21 -7.92
N ASP A 67 5.13 4.34 -7.86
CA ASP A 67 6.59 4.40 -8.07
C ASP A 67 7.34 3.56 -7.03
N LEU A 68 6.95 3.67 -5.75
CA LEU A 68 7.54 2.88 -4.66
C LEU A 68 7.34 1.37 -4.84
N HIS A 69 6.18 0.92 -5.35
CA HIS A 69 5.98 -0.49 -5.68
C HIS A 69 6.92 -0.98 -6.79
N THR A 70 7.15 -0.14 -7.79
CA THR A 70 8.13 -0.41 -8.86
C THR A 70 9.55 -0.49 -8.28
N GLU A 71 9.92 0.45 -7.40
CA GLU A 71 11.22 0.44 -6.72
C GLU A 71 11.44 -0.83 -5.89
N VAL A 72 10.44 -1.25 -5.10
CA VAL A 72 10.50 -2.51 -4.34
C VAL A 72 10.72 -3.70 -5.29
N ALA A 73 9.97 -3.77 -6.39
CA ALA A 73 10.07 -4.88 -7.33
C ALA A 73 11.46 -4.97 -7.97
N VAL A 74 12.00 -3.83 -8.41
CA VAL A 74 13.34 -3.74 -9.01
C VAL A 74 14.42 -4.10 -7.98
N ALA A 75 14.34 -3.55 -6.77
CA ALA A 75 15.32 -3.80 -5.71
C ALA A 75 15.34 -5.28 -5.29
N VAL A 76 14.16 -5.90 -5.13
CA VAL A 76 14.05 -7.34 -4.82
C VAL A 76 14.63 -8.20 -5.95
N ALA A 77 14.31 -7.89 -7.21
CA ALA A 77 14.84 -8.62 -8.36
C ALA A 77 16.38 -8.47 -8.49
N GLY A 78 16.92 -7.31 -8.12
CA GLY A 78 18.36 -7.04 -8.09
C GLY A 78 19.09 -7.54 -6.84
N GLY A 79 18.38 -8.07 -5.84
CA GLY A 79 18.97 -8.49 -4.57
C GLY A 79 19.38 -7.35 -3.64
N ASP A 80 18.93 -6.12 -3.90
CA ASP A 80 19.20 -4.95 -3.07
C ASP A 80 18.20 -4.87 -1.90
N ALA A 81 18.52 -5.56 -0.82
CA ALA A 81 17.68 -5.60 0.37
C ALA A 81 17.53 -4.24 1.06
N ALA A 82 18.52 -3.34 0.95
CA ALA A 82 18.49 -2.04 1.61
C ALA A 82 17.47 -1.13 0.94
N THR A 83 17.52 -1.04 -0.39
CA THR A 83 16.56 -0.25 -1.18
C THR A 83 15.15 -0.84 -1.07
N ALA A 84 15.00 -2.17 -1.18
CA ALA A 84 13.70 -2.82 -1.02
C ALA A 84 13.06 -2.51 0.35
N ARG A 85 13.85 -2.55 1.43
CA ARG A 85 13.39 -2.20 2.77
C ARG A 85 13.02 -0.72 2.87
N ALA A 86 13.85 0.18 2.33
CA ALA A 86 13.60 1.61 2.39
C ALA A 86 12.29 1.99 1.67
N ALA A 87 12.10 1.49 0.44
CA ALA A 87 10.89 1.74 -0.34
C ALA A 87 9.63 1.15 0.34
N MET A 88 9.70 -0.08 0.86
CA MET A 88 8.59 -0.68 1.62
C MET A 88 8.27 0.10 2.91
N SER A 89 9.29 0.65 3.57
CA SER A 89 9.09 1.49 4.77
C SER A 89 8.43 2.82 4.42
N ALA A 90 8.78 3.40 3.26
CA ALA A 90 8.15 4.62 2.76
C ALA A 90 6.67 4.40 2.44
N LEU A 91 6.31 3.26 1.82
CA LEU A 91 4.91 2.86 1.60
C LEU A 91 4.14 2.79 2.93
N CYS A 92 4.67 2.08 3.93
CA CYS A 92 4.03 2.00 5.25
C CYS A 92 3.87 3.38 5.93
N LEU A 93 4.85 4.27 5.78
CA LEU A 93 4.76 5.62 6.33
C LEU A 93 3.66 6.44 5.66
N GLU A 94 3.53 6.36 4.34
CA GLU A 94 2.46 7.04 3.60
C GLU A 94 1.07 6.61 4.09
N VAL A 95 0.91 5.31 4.38
CA VAL A 95 -0.32 4.76 4.97
C VAL A 95 -0.62 5.38 6.34
N VAL A 96 0.38 5.42 7.22
CA VAL A 96 0.22 5.94 8.59
C VAL A 96 -0.11 7.43 8.57
N VAL A 97 0.57 8.21 7.72
CA VAL A 97 0.31 9.65 7.58
C VAL A 97 -1.09 9.88 6.99
N GLY A 98 -1.46 9.16 5.94
CA GLY A 98 -2.78 9.31 5.32
C GLY A 98 -3.94 9.00 6.28
N ILE A 99 -3.80 7.97 7.12
CA ILE A 99 -4.82 7.66 8.15
C ILE A 99 -4.89 8.78 9.21
N ALA A 100 -3.75 9.34 9.60
CA ALA A 100 -3.70 10.43 10.57
C ALA A 100 -4.38 11.71 10.04
N GLU A 101 -4.13 12.08 8.78
CA GLU A 101 -4.75 13.26 8.15
C GLU A 101 -6.28 13.13 8.03
N LEU A 102 -6.80 11.93 7.73
CA LEU A 102 -8.25 11.68 7.70
C LEU A 102 -8.91 11.73 9.09
N SER A 103 -8.13 11.45 10.14
CA SER A 103 -8.61 11.46 11.52
C SER A 103 -8.69 12.86 12.12
N ASP A 104 -7.94 13.82 11.56
CA ASP A 104 -7.87 15.21 12.03
C ASP A 104 -8.96 16.12 11.40
N ASP A 105 -9.68 15.64 10.38
CA ASP A 105 -10.86 16.32 9.79
C ASP A 105 -12.14 16.04 10.61
N SER A 106 -12.13 16.36 11.90
CA SER A 106 -13.37 16.51 12.68
C SER A 106 -13.88 17.95 12.54
N PRO A 107 -15.09 18.20 12.01
CA PRO A 107 -15.64 19.54 12.01
C PRO A 107 -15.93 19.94 13.46
N GLY A 108 -15.11 20.87 13.96
CA GLY A 108 -15.34 21.56 15.23
C GLY A 108 -16.76 22.11 15.23
N ALA A 109 -17.60 21.53 16.08
CA ALA A 109 -18.97 21.93 16.29
C ALA A 109 -19.05 23.45 16.49
N GLY A 110 -19.84 24.09 15.63
CA GLY A 110 -20.30 25.45 15.85
C GLY A 110 -20.90 25.56 17.26
N ARG A 111 -20.32 26.44 18.07
CA ARG A 111 -21.00 27.00 19.23
C ARG A 111 -20.89 28.51 19.15
N SER A 112 -22.06 29.08 18.94
CA SER A 112 -22.42 30.49 18.99
C SER A 112 -21.81 31.19 20.21
N GLY A 113 -21.28 32.39 19.97
CA GLY A 113 -21.09 33.46 20.94
C GLY A 113 -21.65 34.74 20.35
#